data_AF-A0A1M6VFN5-F1
#
_entry.id   AF-A0A1M6VFN5-F1
#
_cell.length_a   1.000
_cell.length_b   1.000
_cell.length_c   1.000
_cell.angle_alpha   90.00
_cell.angle_beta   90.00
_cell.angle_gamma   90.00
#
_symmetry.space_group_name_H-M   'P 1'
#
loop_
_entity.id
_entity.type
_entity.pdbx_description
1 polymer ?
#
loop_
_entity_poly.entity_id
_entity_poly.type
_entity_poly.pdbx_seq_one_letter_code
_entity_poly.pdbx_strand_id
1 'polypeptide(L)'
;MWNARLDAKLLKLKRDGLSFAEIGERMGITRNAALGRFQRLNGVVFPSQLERRQSREAAARLKKETRLRKESEIVRKMKAAIAAGTDRTKAMSQAYAAGASFRAIGEVFGVSRERAYQIATAAPDKRSRKS
;
A
#
# COMPACT_ATOMS: atom_id res chain seq x y z
N MET A 1 10.72 -24.06 15.81
CA MET A 1 10.90 -22.61 15.55
C MET A 1 12.40 -22.32 15.36
N TRP A 2 12.80 -21.46 14.41
CA TRP A 2 14.21 -21.11 14.18
C TRP A 2 14.73 -20.14 15.24
N ASN A 3 15.98 -20.32 15.69
CA ASN A 3 16.66 -19.44 16.63
C ASN A 3 18.16 -19.30 16.27
N ALA A 4 18.85 -18.37 16.92
CA ALA A 4 20.26 -18.06 16.63
C ALA A 4 21.20 -19.29 16.75
N ARG A 5 20.93 -20.19 17.70
CA ARG A 5 21.72 -21.43 17.88
C ARG A 5 21.52 -22.39 16.70
N LEU A 6 20.28 -22.55 16.23
CA LEU A 6 19.96 -23.38 15.07
C LEU A 6 20.53 -22.79 13.78
N ASP A 7 20.52 -21.47 13.64
CA ASP A 7 21.12 -20.78 12.49
C ASP A 7 22.64 -20.96 12.46
N ALA A 8 23.31 -20.79 13.61
CA ALA A 8 24.74 -21.05 13.73
C ALA A 8 25.09 -22.51 13.43
N LYS A 9 24.27 -23.47 13.90
CA LYS A 9 24.43 -24.89 13.60
C LYS A 9 24.27 -25.18 12.10
N LEU A 10 23.26 -24.61 11.45
CA LEU A 10 23.02 -24.74 10.02
C LEU A 10 24.20 -24.20 9.19
N LEU A 11 24.69 -23.01 9.52
CA LEU A 11 25.83 -22.40 8.82
C LEU A 11 27.11 -23.19 9.03
N LYS A 12 27.34 -23.71 10.25
CA LYS A 12 28.49 -24.56 10.56
C LYS A 12 28.45 -25.85 9.73
N LEU A 13 27.35 -26.60 9.78
CA LEU A 13 27.23 -27.86 9.02
C LEU A 13 27.38 -27.63 7.51
N LYS A 14 26.89 -26.50 7.00
CA LYS A 14 27.07 -26.18 5.57
C LYS A 14 28.52 -25.84 5.23
N ARG A 15 29.24 -25.16 6.13
CA ARG A 15 30.68 -24.89 6.01
C ARG A 15 31.51 -26.16 6.08
N ASP A 16 31.08 -27.12 6.90
CA ASP A 16 31.68 -28.46 7.01
C ASP A 16 31.44 -29.34 5.76
N GLY A 17 30.78 -28.81 4.72
CA GLY A 17 30.63 -29.45 3.42
C GLY A 17 29.34 -30.25 3.22
N LEU A 18 28.50 -30.39 4.25
CA LEU A 18 27.30 -31.23 4.16
C LEU A 18 26.29 -30.68 3.14
N SER A 19 25.57 -31.61 2.51
CA SER A 19 24.41 -31.32 1.68
C SER A 19 23.20 -30.92 2.56
N PHE A 20 22.22 -30.23 1.98
CA PHE A 20 21.01 -29.87 2.72
C PHE A 20 20.16 -31.07 3.16
N ALA A 21 20.32 -32.22 2.51
CA ALA A 21 19.66 -33.46 2.91
C ALA A 21 20.27 -33.99 4.23
N GLU A 22 21.60 -34.15 4.27
CA GLU A 22 22.33 -34.58 5.47
C GLU A 22 22.17 -33.59 6.63
N ILE A 23 22.14 -32.28 6.34
CA ILE A 23 21.84 -31.27 7.35
C ILE A 23 20.43 -31.44 7.91
N GLY A 24 19.46 -31.74 7.05
CA GLY A 24 18.08 -32.01 7.45
C GLY A 24 17.99 -33.17 8.43
N GLU A 25 18.60 -34.30 8.07
CA GLU A 25 18.70 -35.48 8.94
C GLU A 25 19.38 -35.16 10.27
N ARG A 26 20.52 -34.47 10.24
CA ARG A 26 21.32 -34.13 11.45
C ARG A 26 20.67 -33.07 12.35
N MET A 27 19.72 -32.30 11.83
CA MET A 27 18.98 -31.28 12.58
C MET A 27 17.54 -31.69 12.90
N GLY A 28 17.05 -32.83 12.38
CA GLY A 28 15.66 -33.26 12.54
C GLY A 28 14.67 -32.37 11.78
N ILE A 29 15.06 -31.84 10.62
CA ILE A 29 14.23 -30.96 9.78
C ILE A 29 14.24 -31.45 8.32
N THR A 30 13.32 -30.98 7.49
CA THR A 30 13.33 -31.32 6.07
C THR A 30 14.48 -30.62 5.32
N ARG A 31 14.99 -31.24 4.25
CA ARG A 31 15.97 -30.64 3.33
C ARG A 31 15.56 -29.22 2.90
N ASN A 32 14.29 -29.04 2.55
CA ASN A 32 13.77 -27.75 2.07
C ASN A 32 13.71 -26.70 3.19
N ALA A 33 13.48 -27.10 4.44
CA ALA A 33 13.56 -26.19 5.58
C ALA A 33 15.00 -25.69 5.80
N ALA A 34 16.00 -26.56 5.70
CA ALA A 34 17.43 -26.20 5.78
C ALA A 34 17.84 -25.28 4.62
N LEU A 35 17.52 -25.66 3.38
CA LEU A 35 17.83 -24.88 2.17
C LEU A 35 17.20 -23.48 2.22
N GLY A 36 15.90 -23.40 2.50
CA GLY A 36 15.17 -22.14 2.55
C GLY A 36 15.65 -21.23 3.67
N ARG A 37 16.05 -21.77 4.84
CA ARG A 37 16.65 -20.96 5.91
C ARG A 37 18.04 -20.46 5.51
N PHE A 38 18.87 -21.32 4.94
CA PHE A 38 20.22 -20.94 4.50
C PHE A 38 20.20 -19.82 3.45
N GLN A 39 19.29 -19.90 2.46
CA GLN A 39 19.13 -18.83 1.47
C GLN A 39 18.75 -17.49 2.10
N ARG A 40 17.86 -17.51 3.10
CA ARG A 40 17.47 -16.31 3.86
C ARG A 40 18.62 -15.75 4.69
N LEU A 41 19.43 -16.60 5.33
CA LEU A 41 20.60 -16.17 6.11
C LEU A 41 21.69 -15.54 5.24
N ASN A 42 21.89 -16.05 4.02
CA ASN A 42 22.89 -15.52 3.09
C ASN A 42 22.36 -14.38 2.21
N GLY A 43 21.13 -13.90 2.46
CA GLY A 43 20.56 -12.77 1.71
C GLY A 43 20.41 -13.04 0.21
N VAL A 44 20.33 -14.30 -0.23
CA VAL A 44 20.25 -14.63 -1.66
C VAL A 44 18.90 -14.14 -2.20
N VAL A 45 18.92 -13.02 -2.90
CA VAL A 45 17.78 -12.55 -3.67
C VAL A 45 17.86 -13.18 -5.05
N PHE A 46 16.97 -14.13 -5.34
CA PHE A 46 16.87 -14.70 -6.68
C PHE A 46 16.51 -13.63 -7.71
N PRO A 47 17.05 -13.68 -8.94
CA PRO A 47 16.67 -12.77 -10.02
C PRO A 47 15.15 -12.66 -10.20
N SER A 48 14.43 -13.78 -10.13
CA SER A 48 12.96 -13.81 -10.19
C SER A 48 12.25 -13.06 -9.05
N GLN A 49 12.87 -12.97 -7.87
CA GLN A 49 12.34 -12.18 -6.75
C GLN A 49 12.57 -10.68 -6.99
N LEU A 50 13.71 -10.30 -7.57
CA LEU A 50 13.97 -8.92 -8.00
C LEU A 50 13.00 -8.49 -9.10
N GLU A 51 12.81 -9.32 -10.12
CA GLU A 51 11.85 -9.07 -11.21
C GLU A 51 10.42 -8.92 -10.68
N ARG A 52 9.97 -9.83 -9.81
CA ARG A 52 8.65 -9.72 -9.17
C ARG A 52 8.50 -8.44 -8.37
N ARG A 53 9.56 -8.03 -7.64
CA ARG A 53 9.56 -6.78 -6.88
C ARG A 53 9.45 -5.58 -7.82
N GLN A 54 10.27 -5.52 -8.86
CA GLN A 54 10.24 -4.44 -9.85
C GLN A 54 8.88 -4.35 -10.55
N SER A 55 8.32 -5.48 -10.99
CA SER A 55 6.98 -5.53 -11.61
C SER A 55 5.88 -5.06 -10.66
N ARG A 56 5.93 -5.44 -9.38
CA ARG A 56 4.98 -4.96 -8.35
C ARG A 56 5.13 -3.47 -8.11
N GLU A 57 6.35 -2.96 -8.04
CA GLU A 57 6.63 -1.54 -7.86
C GLU A 57 6.14 -0.73 -9.08
N ALA A 58 6.39 -1.20 -10.30
CA ALA A 58 5.89 -0.58 -11.53
C ALA A 58 4.35 -0.57 -11.59
N ALA A 59 3.71 -1.69 -11.28
CA ALA A 59 2.24 -1.78 -11.22
C ALA A 59 1.65 -0.85 -10.14
N ALA A 60 2.30 -0.75 -8.97
CA ALA A 60 1.89 0.15 -7.90
C ALA A 60 2.02 1.62 -8.31
N ARG A 61 3.11 1.99 -9.00
CA ARG A 61 3.32 3.34 -9.56
C ARG A 61 2.23 3.68 -10.57
N LEU A 62 1.97 2.80 -11.54
CA LEU A 62 0.93 3.01 -12.55
C LEU A 62 -0.47 3.15 -11.91
N LYS A 63 -0.80 2.31 -10.93
CA LYS A 63 -2.06 2.40 -10.18
C LYS A 63 -2.16 3.71 -9.40
N LYS A 64 -1.06 4.19 -8.82
CA LYS A 64 -1.02 5.47 -8.11
C LYS A 64 -1.24 6.63 -9.07
N GLU A 65 -0.53 6.66 -10.20
CA GLU A 65 -0.64 7.73 -11.20
C GLU A 65 -2.04 7.82 -11.81
N THR A 66 -2.60 6.67 -12.22
CA THR A 66 -3.96 6.61 -12.77
C THR A 66 -5.01 7.08 -11.75
N ARG A 67 -4.84 6.75 -10.47
CA ARG A 67 -5.69 7.28 -9.40
C ARG A 67 -5.55 8.79 -9.26
N LEU A 68 -4.32 9.31 -9.17
CA LEU A 68 -4.07 10.75 -9.02
C LEU A 68 -4.64 11.55 -10.20
N ARG A 69 -4.52 11.05 -11.43
CA ARG A 69 -5.12 11.68 -12.62
C ARG A 69 -6.64 11.77 -12.48
N LYS A 70 -7.31 10.64 -12.17
CA LYS A 70 -8.76 10.61 -11.95
C LYS A 70 -9.21 11.54 -10.82
N GLU A 71 -8.52 11.50 -9.67
CA GLU A 71 -8.80 12.37 -8.53
C GLU A 71 -8.64 13.85 -8.91
N SER A 72 -7.60 14.20 -9.67
CA SER A 72 -7.36 15.59 -10.11
C SER A 72 -8.48 16.14 -10.99
N GLU A 73 -9.04 15.32 -11.89
CA GLU A 73 -10.17 15.71 -12.74
C GLU A 73 -11.45 15.90 -11.93
N ILE A 74 -11.72 14.99 -10.98
CA ILE A 74 -12.87 15.08 -10.08
C ILE A 74 -12.77 16.34 -9.22
N VAL A 75 -11.59 16.61 -8.63
CA VAL A 75 -11.32 17.81 -7.85
C VAL A 75 -11.49 19.08 -8.69
N ARG A 76 -11.03 19.09 -9.95
CA ARG A 76 -11.23 20.22 -10.86
C ARG A 76 -12.71 20.48 -11.11
N LYS A 77 -13.50 19.42 -11.37
CA LYS A 77 -14.97 19.53 -11.53
C LYS A 77 -15.66 20.02 -10.26
N MET A 78 -15.23 19.53 -9.09
CA MET A 78 -15.73 20.00 -7.79
C MET A 78 -15.48 21.50 -7.59
N LYS A 79 -14.27 21.99 -7.88
CA LYS A 79 -13.94 23.42 -7.81
C LYS A 79 -14.82 24.25 -8.75
N ALA A 80 -15.02 23.78 -9.98
CA ALA A 80 -15.89 24.46 -10.95
C ALA A 80 -17.35 24.49 -10.49
N ALA A 81 -17.87 23.41 -9.90
CA ALA A 81 -19.23 23.37 -9.37
C ALA A 81 -19.45 24.38 -8.24
N ILE A 82 -18.46 24.52 -7.33
CA ILE A 82 -18.50 25.52 -6.26
C ILE A 82 -18.45 26.93 -6.83
N ALA A 83 -17.57 27.19 -7.82
CA ALA A 83 -17.52 28.49 -8.49
C ALA A 83 -18.84 28.84 -9.21
N ALA A 84 -19.57 27.83 -9.69
CA ALA A 84 -20.90 27.96 -10.27
C ALA A 84 -22.03 28.08 -9.23
N GLY A 85 -21.72 28.17 -7.93
CA GLY A 85 -22.69 28.36 -6.85
C GLY A 85 -23.24 27.07 -6.24
N THR A 86 -22.67 25.90 -6.56
CA THR A 86 -23.02 24.65 -5.86
C THR A 86 -22.55 24.73 -4.41
N ASP A 87 -23.45 24.42 -3.48
CA ASP A 87 -23.12 24.31 -2.06
C ASP A 87 -21.89 23.42 -1.83
N ARG A 88 -20.99 23.87 -0.96
CA ARG A 88 -19.70 23.24 -0.70
C ARG A 88 -19.85 21.81 -0.21
N THR A 89 -20.80 21.55 0.70
CA THR A 89 -21.07 20.21 1.23
C THR A 89 -21.55 19.29 0.11
N LYS A 90 -22.48 19.77 -0.72
CA LYS A 90 -22.97 19.04 -1.90
C LYS A 90 -21.85 18.73 -2.90
N ALA A 91 -20.99 19.70 -3.21
CA ALA A 91 -19.89 19.51 -4.15
C ALA A 91 -18.85 18.50 -3.63
N MET A 92 -18.52 18.55 -2.33
CA MET A 92 -17.60 17.58 -1.71
C MET A 92 -18.20 16.17 -1.68
N SER A 93 -19.50 16.05 -1.39
CA SER A 93 -20.23 14.77 -1.44
C SER A 93 -20.22 14.17 -2.85
N GLN A 94 -20.50 14.99 -3.88
CA GLN A 94 -20.44 14.58 -5.29
C GLN A 94 -19.03 14.16 -5.72
N ALA A 95 -18.00 14.88 -5.29
CA ALA A 95 -16.61 14.53 -5.58
C ALA A 95 -16.23 13.16 -4.97
N TYR A 96 -16.65 12.90 -3.73
CA TYR A 96 -16.43 11.61 -3.10
C TYR A 96 -17.17 10.48 -3.84
N ALA A 97 -18.45 10.69 -4.18
CA ALA A 97 -19.24 9.73 -4.95
C ALA A 97 -18.63 9.44 -6.34
N ALA A 98 -17.97 10.43 -6.95
CA ALA A 98 -17.24 10.26 -8.21
C ALA A 98 -15.88 9.54 -8.05
N GLY A 99 -15.42 9.28 -6.82
CA GLY A 99 -14.22 8.49 -6.52
C GLY A 99 -13.01 9.30 -6.03
N ALA A 100 -13.17 10.59 -5.70
CA ALA A 100 -12.10 11.34 -5.03
C ALA A 100 -11.98 10.93 -3.57
N SER A 101 -10.76 10.73 -3.07
CA SER A 101 -10.55 10.51 -1.64
C SER A 101 -10.79 11.78 -0.82
N PHE A 102 -11.24 11.62 0.43
CA PHE A 102 -11.36 12.74 1.38
C PHE A 102 -10.03 13.46 1.64
N ARG A 103 -8.90 12.80 1.43
CA ARG A 103 -7.58 13.44 1.49
C ARG A 103 -7.41 14.44 0.34
N ALA A 104 -7.64 14.01 -0.89
CA ALA A 104 -7.53 14.88 -2.06
C ALA A 104 -8.52 16.06 -1.97
N ILE A 105 -9.73 15.81 -1.47
CA ILE A 105 -10.71 16.86 -1.20
C ILE A 105 -10.20 17.80 -0.09
N GLY A 106 -9.70 17.28 1.02
CA GLY A 106 -9.20 18.09 2.14
C GLY A 106 -8.02 18.98 1.78
N GLU A 107 -7.06 18.46 1.01
CA GLU A 107 -5.89 19.20 0.51
C GLU A 107 -6.28 20.46 -0.28
N VAL A 108 -7.37 20.40 -1.05
CA VAL A 108 -7.90 21.55 -1.81
C VAL A 108 -8.39 22.68 -0.91
N PHE A 109 -8.96 22.33 0.24
CA PHE A 109 -9.57 23.28 1.16
C PHE A 109 -8.71 23.60 2.38
N GLY A 110 -7.48 23.06 2.46
CA GLY A 110 -6.61 23.22 3.62
C GLY A 110 -7.17 22.60 4.90
N VAL A 111 -7.96 21.52 4.78
CA VAL A 111 -8.54 20.82 5.93
C VAL A 111 -8.08 19.38 6.02
N SER A 112 -8.13 18.79 7.21
CA SER A 112 -7.83 17.38 7.40
C SER A 112 -8.79 16.47 6.64
N ARG A 113 -8.36 15.23 6.39
CA ARG A 113 -9.19 14.19 5.77
C ARG A 113 -10.48 13.97 6.58
N GLU A 114 -10.36 13.94 7.91
CA GLU A 114 -11.47 13.72 8.84
C GLU A 114 -12.47 14.86 8.75
N ARG A 115 -11.98 16.09 8.63
CA ARG A 115 -12.85 17.26 8.44
C ARG A 115 -13.52 17.25 7.07
N ALA A 116 -12.81 16.84 6.03
CA ALA A 116 -13.39 16.70 4.69
C ALA A 116 -14.50 15.63 4.67
N TYR A 117 -14.31 14.50 5.37
CA TYR A 117 -15.34 13.48 5.58
C TYR A 117 -16.57 14.07 6.28
N GLN A 118 -16.38 14.72 7.44
CA GLN A 118 -17.48 15.33 8.19
C GLN A 118 -18.30 16.31 7.35
N ILE A 119 -17.64 17.15 6.55
CA ILE A 119 -18.33 18.10 5.68
C ILE A 119 -19.10 17.37 4.59
N ALA A 120 -18.47 16.41 3.89
CA ALA A 120 -19.09 15.70 2.77
C ALA A 120 -20.28 14.82 3.18
N THR A 121 -20.30 14.35 4.44
CA THR A 121 -21.38 13.53 5.00
C THR A 121 -22.35 14.32 5.88
N ALA A 122 -22.08 15.61 6.13
CA ALA A 122 -23.04 16.46 6.82
C ALA A 122 -24.29 16.62 5.95
N ALA A 123 -25.47 16.57 6.57
CA ALA A 123 -26.71 16.91 5.88
C ALA A 123 -26.59 18.33 5.30
N PRO A 124 -27.07 18.58 4.06
CA PRO A 124 -26.96 19.89 3.44
C PRO A 124 -27.60 20.94 4.35
N ASP A 125 -26.85 22.01 4.62
CA ASP A 125 -27.27 23.10 5.49
C ASP A 125 -28.57 23.71 4.93
N LYS A 126 -29.65 23.66 5.73
CA LYS A 126 -30.97 24.19 5.36
C LYS A 126 -30.99 25.73 5.27
N ARG A 127 -29.87 26.41 5.54
CA ARG A 127 -29.80 27.88 5.67
C ARG A 127 -29.59 28.66 4.36
N SER A 128 -29.28 28.04 3.22
CA SER A 128 -29.04 28.81 1.97
C SER A 128 -30.28 29.04 1.08
N ARG A 129 -31.48 28.58 1.48
CA ARG A 129 -32.74 28.92 0.80
C ARG A 129 -33.37 30.19 1.40
N LYS A 130 -32.73 31.35 1.22
CA LYS A 130 -33.39 32.66 1.32
C LYS A 130 -32.53 33.70 0.61
N SER A 131 -32.83 33.93 -0.66
CA SER A 131 -32.64 35.18 -1.40
C SER A 131 -33.53 35.10 -2.64
#